data_AF-A0A953DHQ4-F1
#
_entry.id   AF-A0A953DHQ4-F1
#
_cell.length_a   1.000
_cell.length_b   1.000
_cell.length_c   1.000
_cell.angle_alpha   90.00
_cell.angle_beta   90.00
_cell.angle_gamma   90.00
#
_symmetry.space_group_name_H-M   'P 1'
#
loop_
_entity.id
_entity.type
_entity.pdbx_description
1 polymer ?
#
loop_
_entity_poly.entity_id
_entity_poly.type
_entity_poly.pdbx_seq_one_letter_code
_entity_poly.pdbx_strand_id
1 'polypeptide(L)'
;MKRTGTLLAKEPGLRAIIAGEEHPYVRCIIADLNDPTRHFECRVLDKDDLPVAVGEPVTVEIIRAITDRRSGQVRFDCRLTQ
;
A
#
# COMPACT_ATOMS: atom_id res chain seq x y z
N MET A 1 -12.65 1.43 -1.64
CA MET A 1 -12.65 0.21 -2.49
C MET A 1 -11.69 -0.78 -1.87
N LYS A 2 -12.09 -2.03 -1.60
CA LYS A 2 -11.18 -3.05 -1.05
C LYS A 2 -10.44 -3.79 -2.16
N ARG A 3 -9.17 -4.12 -1.92
CA ARG A 3 -8.36 -5.00 -2.75
C ARG A 3 -7.70 -6.05 -1.89
N THR A 4 -7.74 -7.28 -2.37
CA THR A 4 -7.08 -8.43 -1.75
C THR A 4 -6.00 -8.93 -2.68
N GLY A 5 -4.88 -9.35 -2.12
CA GLY A 5 -3.75 -9.84 -2.89
C GLY A 5 -2.67 -10.46 -2.01
N THR A 6 -1.56 -10.83 -2.62
CA THR A 6 -0.38 -11.36 -1.89
C THR A 6 0.61 -10.23 -1.63
N LEU A 7 1.06 -10.10 -0.38
CA LEU A 7 2.10 -9.13 -0.04
C LEU A 7 3.45 -9.59 -0.59
N LEU A 8 3.99 -8.89 -1.58
CA LEU A 8 5.27 -9.22 -2.20
C LEU A 8 6.46 -8.54 -1.51
N ALA A 9 6.25 -7.33 -0.99
CA ALA A 9 7.26 -6.57 -0.27
C ALA A 9 6.58 -5.61 0.70
N LYS A 10 7.22 -5.36 1.85
CA LYS A 10 6.87 -4.27 2.77
C LYS A 10 8.12 -3.55 3.24
N GLU A 11 8.02 -2.24 3.37
CA GLU A 11 9.05 -1.35 3.91
C GLU A 11 8.41 -0.50 5.02
N PRO A 12 8.59 -0.88 6.29
CA PRO A 12 8.05 -0.16 7.45
C PRO A 12 8.88 1.07 7.83
N GLY A 13 8.37 1.88 8.76
CA GLY A 13 9.09 3.02 9.34
C GLY A 13 9.21 4.26 8.45
N LEU A 14 8.46 4.32 7.34
CA LEU A 14 8.47 5.47 6.44
C LEU A 14 7.51 6.56 6.93
N ARG A 15 7.75 7.80 6.50
CA ARG A 15 6.91 8.96 6.84
C ARG A 15 6.63 9.84 5.64
N ALA A 16 5.41 10.37 5.56
CA ALA A 16 4.99 11.27 4.49
C ALA A 16 4.15 12.41 5.05
N ILE A 17 4.31 13.59 4.44
CA ILE A 17 3.44 14.73 4.74
C ILE A 17 2.18 14.62 3.87
N ILE A 18 1.02 14.53 4.51
CA ILE A 18 -0.29 14.43 3.87
C ILE A 18 -1.18 15.50 4.48
N ALA A 19 -1.73 16.38 3.62
CA ALA A 19 -2.59 17.49 4.06
C ALA A 19 -1.97 18.40 5.15
N GLY A 20 -0.64 18.49 5.19
CA GLY A 20 0.09 19.31 6.17
C GLY A 20 0.47 18.58 7.46
N GLU A 21 0.03 17.32 7.63
CA GLU A 21 0.37 16.49 8.78
C GLU A 21 1.37 15.40 8.41
N GLU A 22 2.26 15.03 9.35
CA GLU A 22 3.19 13.92 9.18
C GLU A 22 2.50 12.60 9.55
N HIS A 23 2.43 11.67 8.61
CA HIS A 23 1.83 10.35 8.82
C HIS A 23 2.89 9.26 8.64
N PRO A 24 3.03 8.32 9.61
CA PRO A 24 3.78 7.10 9.38
C PRO A 24 3.05 6.24 8.36
N TYR A 25 3.79 5.49 7.55
CA TYR A 25 3.21 4.55 6.62
C TYR A 25 4.16 3.38 6.32
N VAL A 26 3.57 2.29 5.84
CA VAL A 26 4.30 1.15 5.30
C VAL A 26 4.15 1.14 3.79
N ARG A 27 5.27 1.18 3.05
CA ARG A 27 5.24 1.00 1.59
C ARG A 27 5.14 -0.48 1.29
N CYS A 28 4.21 -0.86 0.42
CA CYS A 28 3.97 -2.25 0.08
C CYS A 28 3.82 -2.45 -1.42
N ILE A 29 4.21 -3.63 -1.88
CA ILE A 29 3.90 -4.15 -3.20
C ILE A 29 2.95 -5.33 -3.03
N ILE A 30 1.78 -5.26 -3.65
CA ILE A 30 0.74 -6.30 -3.57
C ILE A 30 0.50 -6.85 -4.97
N ALA A 31 0.55 -8.17 -5.14
CA ALA A 31 0.06 -8.85 -6.35
C ALA A 31 -1.45 -9.06 -6.28
N ASP A 32 -2.21 -8.72 -7.32
CA ASP A 32 -3.66 -8.93 -7.35
C ASP A 32 -3.99 -10.40 -7.11
N LEU A 33 -5.05 -10.68 -6.35
CA LEU A 33 -5.54 -12.04 -6.18
C LEU A 33 -6.06 -12.65 -7.50
N ASN A 34 -6.71 -11.84 -8.35
CA ASN A 34 -7.33 -12.32 -9.59
C ASN A 34 -6.38 -12.30 -10.79
N ASP A 35 -5.33 -11.48 -10.74
CA ASP A 35 -4.31 -11.36 -11.77
C ASP A 35 -2.94 -11.07 -11.12
N PRO A 36 -2.21 -12.10 -10.67
CA PRO A 36 -0.94 -11.93 -9.95
C PRO A 36 0.15 -11.23 -10.76
N THR A 37 0.00 -11.10 -12.08
CA THR A 37 0.93 -10.33 -12.93
C THR A 37 0.78 -8.82 -12.72
N ARG A 38 -0.35 -8.37 -12.16
CA ARG A 38 -0.60 -6.97 -11.79
C ARG A 38 -0.14 -6.72 -10.38
N HIS A 39 0.84 -5.84 -10.28
CA HIS A 39 1.36 -5.37 -8.99
C HIS A 39 0.85 -3.96 -8.69
N PHE A 40 0.54 -3.71 -7.42
CA PHE A 40 0.14 -2.40 -6.94
C PHE A 40 1.12 -1.93 -5.90
N GLU A 41 1.66 -0.73 -6.12
CA GLU A 41 2.36 -0.01 -5.07
C GLU A 41 1.35 0.71 -4.19
N CYS A 42 1.44 0.45 -2.89
CA CYS A 42 0.55 1.07 -1.92
C CYS A 42 1.31 1.59 -0.71
N ARG A 43 0.72 2.59 -0.07
CA ARG A 43 1.14 3.15 1.21
C ARG A 43 0.04 2.88 2.21
N VAL A 44 0.27 1.98 3.14
CA VAL A 44 -0.66 1.75 4.23
C VAL A 44 -0.41 2.80 5.30
N LEU A 45 -1.33 3.75 5.42
CA LEU A 45 -1.19 4.92 6.28
C LEU A 45 -1.42 4.59 7.76
N ASP A 46 -0.87 5.44 8.62
CA ASP A 46 -1.03 5.43 10.08
C ASP A 46 -0.59 4.11 10.73
N LYS A 47 0.45 3.50 10.16
CA LYS A 47 1.05 2.24 10.61
C LYS A 47 2.56 2.32 10.52
N ASP A 48 3.23 1.92 11.60
CA ASP A 48 4.68 1.78 11.64
C ASP A 48 5.14 0.46 10.98
N ASP A 49 4.35 -0.61 11.11
CA ASP A 49 4.52 -1.89 10.42
C ASP A 49 3.18 -2.58 10.13
N LEU A 50 3.21 -3.57 9.23
CA LEU A 50 2.11 -4.48 8.91
C LEU A 50 2.26 -5.82 9.64
N PRO A 51 1.19 -6.34 10.28
CA PRO A 51 1.21 -7.64 10.95
C PRO A 51 1.17 -8.83 9.98
N VAL A 52 1.38 -8.61 8.69
CA VAL A 52 1.33 -9.61 7.61
C VAL A 52 2.75 -9.82 7.08
N ALA A 53 3.14 -11.08 6.89
CA ALA A 53 4.45 -11.42 6.34
C ALA A 53 4.46 -11.34 4.80
N VAL A 54 5.65 -11.19 4.23
CA VAL A 54 5.81 -11.32 2.78
C VAL A 54 5.45 -12.74 2.35
N GLY A 55 4.64 -12.86 1.29
CA GLY A 55 4.07 -14.11 0.80
C GLY A 55 2.67 -14.42 1.34
N GLU A 56 2.19 -13.67 2.33
CA GLU A 56 0.85 -13.87 2.90
C GLU A 56 -0.22 -13.01 2.22
N PRO A 57 -1.49 -13.45 2.26
CA PRO A 57 -2.61 -12.66 1.78
C PRO A 57 -2.80 -11.41 2.64
N VAL A 58 -3.11 -10.29 1.98
CA VAL A 58 -3.43 -9.01 2.62
C VAL A 58 -4.62 -8.39 1.94
N THR A 59 -5.52 -7.81 2.73
CA THR A 59 -6.61 -6.97 2.21
C THR A 59 -6.39 -5.52 2.65
N VAL A 60 -6.51 -4.61 1.69
CA VAL A 60 -6.37 -3.17 1.91
C VAL A 60 -7.56 -2.43 1.34
N GLU A 61 -7.98 -1.39 2.03
CA GLU A 61 -8.94 -0.43 1.51
C GLU A 61 -8.21 0.76 0.90
N ILE A 62 -8.41 0.97 -0.40
CA ILE A 62 -7.92 2.15 -1.11
C ILE A 62 -8.72 3.36 -0.65
N ILE A 63 -8.00 4.34 -0.11
CA ILE A 63 -8.49 5.66 0.28
C ILE A 63 -8.42 6.60 -0.94
N ARG A 64 -7.27 6.65 -1.62
CA ARG A 64 -7.08 7.48 -2.82
C ARG A 64 -5.97 6.95 -3.73
N ALA A 65 -6.05 7.27 -5.01
CA ALA A 65 -4.99 7.05 -5.98
C ALA A 65 -4.12 8.31 -6.10
N ILE A 66 -2.81 8.11 -6.19
CA ILE A 66 -1.81 9.14 -6.37
C ILE A 66 -1.01 8.79 -7.61
N THR A 67 -1.12 9.63 -8.62
CA THR A 67 -0.30 9.50 -9.83
C THR A 67 0.91 10.41 -9.69
N ASP A 68 2.09 9.80 -9.68
CA ASP A 68 3.32 10.55 -9.85
C ASP A 68 3.43 10.98 -11.32
N ARG A 69 3.29 12.28 -11.56
CA ARG A 69 3.32 12.84 -12.92
C ARG A 69 4.69 12.76 -13.59
N ARG A 70 5.77 12.56 -12.83
CA ARG A 70 7.13 12.48 -13.38
C ARG A 70 7.45 11.06 -13.83
N SER A 71 7.05 10.06 -13.05
CA SER A 71 7.30 8.64 -13.39
C SER A 71 6.13 7.97 -14.12
N GLY A 72 4.95 8.61 -14.17
CA GLY A 72 3.72 8.01 -14.67
C GLY A 72 3.17 6.92 -13.75
N GLN A 73 3.80 6.70 -12.59
CA GLN A 73 3.47 5.60 -11.70
C GLN A 73 2.25 5.94 -10.85
N VAL A 74 1.31 5.00 -10.75
CA VAL A 74 0.17 5.09 -9.86
C VAL A 74 0.48 4.37 -8.55
N ARG A 75 0.33 5.08 -7.44
CA ARG A 75 0.40 4.55 -6.07
C ARG A 75 -0.94 4.73 -5.37
N PHE A 76 -1.26 3.87 -4.42
CA PHE A 76 -2.49 3.95 -3.66
C PHE A 76 -2.20 4.25 -2.19
N ASP A 77 -2.88 5.25 -1.64
CA ASP A 77 -2.95 5.39 -0.19
C ASP A 77 -4.06 4.47 0.31
N CYS A 78 -3.72 3.63 1.28
CA CYS A 78 -4.55 2.54 1.74
C CYS A 78 -4.67 2.55 3.26
N ARG A 79 -5.72 1.90 3.76
CA ARG A 79 -5.85 1.44 5.14
C ARG A 79 -5.83 -0.08 5.17
N LEU A 80 -5.14 -0.66 6.15
CA LEU A 80 -5.20 -2.10 6.37
C LEU A 80 -6.61 -2.48 6.80
N THR A 81 -7.22 -3.44 6.09
CA THR A 81 -8.48 -4.06 6.49
C THR A 81 -8.21 -5.54 6.61
N GLN A 82 -8.11 -6.04 7.84
CA GLN A 82 -7.96 -7.48 8.08
C GLN A 82 -9.09 -8.27 7.44
#